data_AF-A0A0E3Y6K9-F1
#
_entry.id   AF-A0A0E3Y6K9-F1
#
_cell.length_a   1.000
_cell.length_b   1.000
_cell.length_c   1.000
_cell.angle_alpha   90.00
_cell.angle_beta   90.00
_cell.angle_gamma   90.00
#
_symmetry.space_group_name_H-M   'P 1'
#
loop_
_entity.id
_entity.type
_entity.pdbx_description
1 polymer ?
#
loop_
_entity_poly.entity_id
_entity_poly.type
_entity_poly.pdbx_seq_one_letter_code
_entity_poly.pdbx_strand_id
1 'polypeptide(L)'
;MKRMLINATQQEELRIALVDGQWLYDLNIETVGHTQKKSNIYKGKITRIEPSLEAVFVDYGAERHGFLPLKEISREYFSAQFSSCIKTTNIKEILHEGQELIVQIDKEERGSKGAALTTFISLAGSYLVLMPNNPKAGGISRRIEGNNRVELKEILSLLELPEGMSLIVRTAGLGKSAEALEWDLTFRLKHWQAIKKAAEKKTAPVLIHQESSIIARTVRDYLRPDIGEILIDNPEILITIKEHIMALGRPDFNNKIKLYNGEIPLFSHYQIESQIESAFQRKVKLPSGGSIAIDSTEALTAIDINSARSTRGTDIEDTAFNTNLEASAEIARQLRLRDLGGLIVIDFIDMNSMRHQREIEQSLRESVRQDRARIQIGRISRFGLLELSRQRLRASLGESSYHVCPRCGGTGSIRDNESLSLSILRLIEEEALKENTCEVHAIVPVPIASYLLNEKRKSINEIEKRQGGIRTIIVPNDQMQTPNYIIHRIRKGEKASRPSYLLPQLHEIDIANEEHNYNKEKQYTHETTTSSQNIHIRSNKTISITKKIIFNTILYTTFLDKNTIYFYNILHRLIIKLKYTLFMLSKSLK
;
A
#
# COMPACT_ATOMS: atom_id res chain seq x y z
N MET A 1 19.33 -0.82 29.67
CA MET A 1 20.20 0.16 28.97
C MET A 1 19.91 0.04 27.50
N LYS A 2 19.56 1.16 26.85
CA LYS A 2 19.16 1.16 25.45
C LYS A 2 20.37 1.17 24.52
N ARG A 3 20.30 0.35 23.48
CA ARG A 3 21.33 0.18 22.46
C ARG A 3 20.72 0.19 21.06
N MET A 4 21.52 0.64 20.11
CA MET A 4 21.25 0.48 18.68
C MET A 4 22.22 -0.56 18.14
N LEU A 5 21.68 -1.63 17.56
CA LEU A 5 22.45 -2.74 16.99
C LEU A 5 22.28 -2.71 15.48
N ILE A 6 23.37 -2.67 14.74
CA ILE A 6 23.37 -2.62 13.27
C ILE A 6 24.09 -3.87 12.78
N ASN A 7 23.33 -4.73 12.10
CA ASN A 7 23.82 -5.95 11.48
C ASN A 7 23.86 -5.77 9.97
N ALA A 8 25.07 -5.83 9.43
CA ALA A 8 25.37 -5.59 8.03
C ALA A 8 26.45 -6.55 7.52
N THR A 9 26.44 -7.77 8.07
CA THR A 9 27.33 -8.84 7.62
C THR A 9 26.96 -9.32 6.22
N GLN A 10 25.65 -9.36 5.90
CA GLN A 10 25.13 -9.79 4.60
C GLN A 10 24.91 -8.55 3.72
N GLN A 11 25.21 -8.64 2.43
CA GLN A 11 25.09 -7.51 1.51
C GLN A 11 23.65 -7.29 1.05
N GLU A 12 22.86 -8.35 1.03
CA GLU A 12 21.48 -8.39 0.56
C GLU A 12 20.52 -7.72 1.53
N GLU A 13 20.88 -7.65 2.82
CA GLU A 13 20.00 -7.22 3.89
C GLU A 13 20.75 -6.43 4.97
N LEU A 14 20.31 -5.20 5.20
CA LEU A 14 20.77 -4.36 6.29
C LEU A 14 19.71 -4.28 7.38
N ARG A 15 20.06 -4.77 8.58
CA ARG A 15 19.14 -4.86 9.72
C ARG A 15 19.57 -3.93 10.85
N ILE A 16 18.63 -3.14 11.35
CA ILE A 16 18.87 -2.26 12.50
C ILE A 16 17.83 -2.52 13.58
N ALA A 17 18.30 -2.91 14.75
CA ALA A 17 17.49 -3.22 15.91
C ALA A 17 17.71 -2.20 17.02
N LEU A 18 16.63 -1.82 17.70
CA LEU A 18 16.69 -1.04 18.93
C LEU A 18 16.26 -1.89 20.10
N VAL A 19 17.13 -1.95 21.09
CA VAL A 19 17.02 -2.89 22.20
C VAL A 19 17.13 -2.15 23.52
N ASP A 20 16.31 -2.51 24.49
CA ASP A 20 16.53 -2.14 25.90
C ASP A 20 16.95 -3.37 26.70
N GLY A 21 18.24 -3.43 27.07
CA GLY A 21 18.81 -4.65 27.62
C GLY A 21 18.86 -5.76 26.57
N GLN A 22 17.93 -6.71 26.65
CA GLN A 22 17.73 -7.81 25.69
C GLN A 22 16.34 -7.75 25.03
N TRP A 23 15.54 -6.72 25.32
CA TRP A 23 14.19 -6.59 24.79
C TRP A 23 14.16 -5.76 23.50
N LEU A 24 13.77 -6.39 22.39
CA LEU A 24 13.65 -5.74 21.09
C LEU A 24 12.37 -4.92 21.03
N TYR A 25 12.49 -3.60 20.87
CA TYR A 25 11.32 -2.70 20.83
C TYR A 25 11.09 -2.03 19.47
N ASP A 26 12.08 -2.03 18.58
CA ASP A 26 11.97 -1.52 17.21
C ASP A 26 12.94 -2.25 16.28
N LEU A 27 12.55 -2.39 15.01
CA LEU A 27 13.31 -3.11 13.99
C LEU A 27 13.16 -2.38 12.65
N ASN A 28 14.23 -2.35 11.88
CA ASN A 28 14.22 -1.84 10.51
C ASN A 28 15.05 -2.76 9.64
N ILE A 29 14.47 -3.19 8.52
CA ILE A 29 15.10 -4.08 7.55
C ILE A 29 15.04 -3.39 6.19
N GLU A 30 16.19 -3.27 5.52
CA GLU A 30 16.27 -2.81 4.14
C GLU A 30 16.95 -3.89 3.29
N THR A 31 16.25 -4.33 2.25
CA THR A 31 16.74 -5.34 1.30
C THR A 31 17.19 -4.66 0.00
N VAL A 32 18.23 -5.19 -0.63
CA VAL A 32 18.72 -4.68 -1.92
C VAL A 32 17.61 -4.75 -2.98
N GLY A 33 17.41 -3.64 -3.71
CA GLY A 33 16.39 -3.51 -4.76
C GLY A 33 15.06 -2.90 -4.30
N HIS A 34 14.75 -2.92 -3.00
CA HIS A 34 13.57 -2.25 -2.42
C HIS A 34 13.97 -0.97 -1.68
N THR A 35 14.69 -0.08 -2.37
CA THR A 35 15.05 1.22 -1.80
C THR A 35 13.81 2.07 -1.58
N GLN A 36 13.61 2.51 -0.33
CA GLN A 36 12.50 3.37 0.02
C GLN A 36 12.62 4.72 -0.71
N LYS A 37 11.60 5.09 -1.49
CA LYS A 37 11.52 6.32 -2.31
C LYS A 37 10.82 7.46 -1.57
N LYS A 38 10.20 7.20 -0.43
CA LYS A 38 9.55 8.22 0.40
C LYS A 38 10.51 9.39 0.68
N SER A 39 9.96 10.61 0.64
CA SER A 39 10.68 11.87 0.86
C SER A 39 11.70 12.25 -0.21
N ASN A 40 11.91 11.43 -1.25
CA ASN A 40 12.65 11.84 -2.44
C ASN A 40 11.97 13.06 -3.09
N ILE A 41 12.80 13.93 -3.66
CA ILE A 41 12.35 15.15 -4.34
C ILE A 41 12.71 15.03 -5.81
N TYR A 42 11.71 15.22 -6.65
CA TYR A 42 11.79 15.16 -8.10
C TYR A 42 11.39 16.49 -8.70
N LYS A 43 11.90 16.76 -9.89
CA LYS A 43 11.29 17.70 -10.82
C LYS A 43 10.35 16.88 -11.70
N GLY A 44 9.06 17.14 -11.61
CA GLY A 44 8.04 16.43 -12.38
C GLY A 44 7.31 17.35 -13.35
N LYS A 45 6.61 16.75 -14.31
CA LYS A 45 5.79 17.44 -15.31
C LYS A 45 4.33 17.01 -15.17
N ILE A 46 3.40 17.96 -15.17
CA ILE A 46 1.97 17.64 -15.16
C ILE A 46 1.61 16.93 -16.46
N THR A 47 1.06 15.72 -16.38
CA THR A 47 0.61 14.95 -17.55
C THR A 47 -0.85 15.17 -17.86
N ARG A 48 -1.70 15.14 -16.82
CA ARG A 48 -3.14 15.38 -16.95
C ARG A 48 -3.71 16.04 -15.70
N ILE A 49 -4.78 16.81 -15.89
CA ILE A 49 -5.51 17.51 -14.84
C ILE A 49 -6.90 16.89 -14.68
N GLU A 50 -7.25 16.46 -13.47
CA GLU A 50 -8.52 15.79 -13.15
C GLU A 50 -9.37 16.62 -12.18
N PRO A 51 -10.31 17.44 -12.67
CA PRO A 51 -11.17 18.28 -11.81
C PRO A 51 -12.06 17.49 -10.86
N SER A 52 -12.54 16.31 -11.28
CA SER A 52 -13.42 15.46 -10.46
C SER A 52 -12.75 14.97 -9.19
N LEU A 53 -11.41 14.85 -9.19
CA LEU A 53 -10.61 14.45 -8.04
C LEU A 53 -9.94 15.64 -7.34
N GLU A 54 -10.12 16.86 -7.85
CA GLU A 54 -9.38 18.06 -7.46
C GLU A 54 -7.86 17.80 -7.42
N ALA A 55 -7.31 17.14 -8.44
CA ALA A 55 -5.93 16.68 -8.45
C ALA A 55 -5.30 16.72 -9.85
N VAL A 56 -3.97 16.70 -9.88
CA VAL A 56 -3.16 16.57 -11.10
C VAL A 56 -2.30 15.31 -11.03
N PHE A 57 -2.06 14.70 -12.18
CA PHE A 57 -1.11 13.61 -12.30
C PHE A 57 0.22 14.15 -12.80
N VAL A 58 1.30 13.70 -12.16
CA VAL A 58 2.66 14.21 -12.42
C VAL A 58 3.53 13.05 -12.87
N ASP A 59 4.18 13.20 -14.02
CA ASP A 59 5.29 12.35 -14.41
C ASP A 59 6.57 12.84 -13.72
N TYR A 60 7.14 11.98 -12.88
CA TYR A 60 8.37 12.23 -12.13
C TYR A 60 9.47 11.22 -12.49
N GLY A 61 9.29 10.46 -13.59
CA GLY A 61 10.25 9.47 -14.10
C GLY A 61 10.04 8.05 -13.58
N ALA A 62 8.88 7.75 -12.98
CA ALA A 62 8.46 6.39 -12.64
C ALA A 62 7.47 5.83 -13.69
N GLU A 63 7.31 4.52 -13.74
CA GLU A 63 6.35 3.87 -14.64
C GLU A 63 4.91 4.34 -14.44
N ARG A 64 4.56 4.72 -13.20
CA ARG A 64 3.25 5.24 -12.85
C ARG A 64 3.34 6.70 -12.47
N HIS A 65 2.41 7.49 -12.98
CA HIS A 65 2.29 8.89 -12.62
C HIS A 65 1.89 9.04 -11.15
N GLY A 66 2.49 10.03 -10.49
CA GLY A 66 2.14 10.38 -9.11
C GLY A 66 0.85 11.18 -9.06
N PHE A 67 0.15 11.08 -7.93
CA PHE A 67 -1.09 11.78 -7.63
C PHE A 67 -0.80 13.01 -6.75
N LEU A 68 -1.07 14.21 -7.26
CA LEU A 68 -0.86 15.48 -6.56
C LEU A 68 -2.20 16.20 -6.36
N PRO A 69 -2.79 16.19 -5.15
CA PRO A 69 -4.06 16.87 -4.89
C PRO A 69 -3.87 18.39 -4.79
N LEU A 70 -4.88 19.17 -5.16
CA LEU A 70 -4.84 20.65 -5.17
C LEU A 70 -4.45 21.25 -3.81
N LYS A 71 -4.86 20.60 -2.71
CA LYS A 71 -4.55 21.02 -1.34
C LYS A 71 -3.05 20.94 -1.00
N GLU A 72 -2.28 20.19 -1.78
CA GLU A 72 -0.83 19.96 -1.60
C GLU A 72 0.01 20.77 -2.61
N ILE A 73 -0.61 21.75 -3.30
CA ILE A 73 0.04 22.61 -4.29
C ILE A 73 0.33 23.99 -3.67
N SER A 74 1.60 24.38 -3.72
CA SER A 74 2.12 25.66 -3.27
C SER A 74 1.60 26.78 -4.17
N ARG A 75 1.29 27.91 -3.56
CA ARG A 75 0.74 29.09 -4.26
C ARG A 75 1.72 29.69 -5.26
N GLU A 76 3.01 29.39 -5.14
CA GLU A 76 4.05 29.84 -6.07
C GLU A 76 3.86 29.28 -7.50
N TYR A 77 3.14 28.15 -7.63
CA TYR A 77 2.87 27.51 -8.91
C TYR A 77 1.55 27.94 -9.55
N PHE A 78 0.76 28.79 -8.87
CA PHE A 78 -0.51 29.26 -9.39
C PHE A 78 -0.27 30.43 -10.35
N SER A 79 -1.08 30.51 -11.41
CA SER A 79 -1.07 31.64 -12.33
C SER A 79 -1.28 32.98 -11.58
N ALA A 80 -0.54 34.02 -11.98
CA ALA A 80 -0.44 35.30 -11.25
C ALA A 80 -1.81 35.98 -10.99
N GLN A 81 -2.81 35.69 -11.82
CA GLN A 81 -4.18 36.21 -11.73
C GLN A 81 -4.99 35.65 -10.55
N PHE A 82 -4.60 34.52 -9.95
CA PHE A 82 -5.38 33.81 -8.92
C PHE A 82 -4.67 33.64 -7.57
N SER A 83 -3.54 34.32 -7.35
CA SER A 83 -2.71 34.21 -6.14
C SER A 83 -3.44 34.57 -4.82
N SER A 84 -4.54 35.33 -4.88
CA SER A 84 -5.26 35.87 -3.72
C SER A 84 -6.62 35.20 -3.41
N CYS A 85 -7.25 34.48 -4.35
CA CYS A 85 -8.64 34.03 -4.21
C CYS A 85 -8.80 32.51 -4.39
N ILE A 86 -9.05 31.80 -3.29
CA ILE A 86 -9.15 30.32 -3.24
C ILE A 86 -10.58 29.79 -3.45
N LYS A 87 -11.61 30.63 -3.37
CA LYS A 87 -12.95 30.11 -3.04
C LYS A 87 -13.73 29.48 -4.20
N THR A 88 -13.40 29.72 -5.47
CA THR A 88 -14.22 29.22 -6.60
C THR A 88 -13.48 29.25 -7.93
N THR A 89 -12.40 28.49 -8.08
CA THR A 89 -11.70 28.37 -9.38
C THR A 89 -11.44 26.91 -9.71
N ASN A 90 -11.73 26.56 -10.96
CA ASN A 90 -11.56 25.20 -11.46
C ASN A 90 -10.06 24.91 -11.55
N ILE A 91 -9.62 23.69 -11.19
CA ILE A 91 -8.18 23.33 -11.21
C ILE A 91 -7.52 23.57 -12.58
N LYS A 92 -8.32 23.52 -13.66
CA LYS A 92 -7.92 23.82 -15.04
C LYS A 92 -7.52 25.27 -15.31
N GLU A 93 -7.96 26.21 -14.47
CA GLU A 93 -7.65 27.64 -14.61
C GLU A 93 -6.36 28.03 -13.87
N ILE A 94 -5.96 27.21 -12.90
CA ILE A 94 -4.83 27.46 -12.02
C ILE A 94 -3.54 26.84 -12.56
N LEU A 95 -3.65 25.66 -13.20
CA LEU A 95 -2.53 24.85 -13.65
C LEU A 95 -2.72 24.45 -15.13
N HIS A 96 -1.62 24.23 -15.82
CA HIS A 96 -1.63 23.79 -17.23
C HIS A 96 -0.88 22.46 -17.40
N GLU A 97 -1.32 21.66 -18.36
CA GLU A 97 -0.62 20.44 -18.75
C GLU A 97 0.78 20.78 -19.27
N GLY A 98 1.75 19.98 -18.86
CA GLY A 98 3.16 20.20 -19.18
C GLY A 98 3.91 21.18 -18.28
N GLN A 99 3.25 21.79 -17.29
CA GLN A 99 3.93 22.61 -16.28
C GLN A 99 4.90 21.78 -15.44
N GLU A 100 6.11 22.32 -15.19
CA GLU A 100 7.11 21.70 -14.34
C GLU A 100 6.91 22.09 -12.87
N LEU A 101 7.00 21.12 -11.97
CA LEU A 101 6.82 21.29 -10.53
C LEU A 101 7.94 20.58 -9.76
N ILE A 102 8.34 21.12 -8.61
CA ILE A 102 9.16 20.39 -7.64
C ILE A 102 8.21 19.63 -6.73
N VAL A 103 8.33 18.31 -6.73
CA VAL A 103 7.43 17.41 -5.99
C VAL A 103 8.23 16.52 -5.06
N GLN A 104 7.72 16.31 -3.85
CA GLN A 104 8.21 15.34 -2.89
C GLN A 104 7.22 14.18 -2.77
N ILE A 105 7.74 12.96 -2.66
CA ILE A 105 6.93 11.78 -2.36
C ILE A 105 6.52 11.82 -0.88
N ASP A 106 5.23 12.06 -0.61
CA ASP A 106 4.64 11.94 0.74
C ASP A 106 4.35 10.47 1.07
N LYS A 107 3.72 9.76 0.13
CA LYS A 107 3.40 8.33 0.26
C LYS A 107 3.85 7.58 -0.98
N GLU A 108 4.44 6.42 -0.76
CA GLU A 108 4.95 5.55 -1.82
C GLU A 108 3.81 4.92 -2.63
N GLU A 109 4.18 4.39 -3.80
CA GLU A 109 3.27 3.63 -4.64
C GLU A 109 2.73 2.42 -3.88
N ARG A 110 1.44 2.12 -4.09
CA ARG A 110 0.78 1.00 -3.41
C ARG A 110 -0.15 0.26 -4.34
N GLY A 111 0.11 -1.04 -4.52
CA GLY A 111 -0.75 -1.92 -5.30
C GLY A 111 -0.86 -1.41 -6.74
N SER A 112 -2.00 -0.85 -7.11
CA SER A 112 -2.24 -0.19 -8.40
C SER A 112 -2.18 1.34 -8.37
N LYS A 113 -2.07 1.96 -7.19
CA LYS A 113 -2.06 3.42 -7.02
C LYS A 113 -0.64 3.98 -7.13
N GLY A 114 -0.49 5.06 -7.90
CA GLY A 114 0.75 5.84 -7.96
C GLY A 114 1.07 6.53 -6.63
N ALA A 115 2.29 7.06 -6.51
CA ALA A 115 2.77 7.73 -5.31
C ALA A 115 1.95 9.00 -5.03
N ALA A 116 1.66 9.29 -3.76
CA ALA A 116 1.08 10.57 -3.38
C ALA A 116 2.19 11.61 -3.27
N LEU A 117 2.01 12.72 -3.99
CA LEU A 117 2.99 13.78 -4.11
C LEU A 117 2.52 15.04 -3.37
N THR A 118 3.48 15.87 -2.97
CA THR A 118 3.25 17.22 -2.44
C THR A 118 4.30 18.19 -2.97
N THR A 119 3.92 19.44 -3.17
CA THR A 119 4.88 20.54 -3.46
C THR A 119 5.32 21.26 -2.18
N PHE A 120 4.68 20.96 -1.05
CA PHE A 120 5.10 21.41 0.27
C PHE A 120 6.26 20.55 0.74
N ILE A 121 7.44 20.86 0.21
CA ILE A 121 8.68 20.16 0.54
C ILE A 121 8.93 20.24 2.04
N SER A 122 9.33 19.10 2.60
CA SER A 122 9.72 18.95 4.00
C SER A 122 11.15 18.41 4.05
N LEU A 123 12.04 19.14 4.72
CA LEU A 123 13.44 18.76 4.90
C LEU A 123 13.68 18.44 6.38
N ALA A 124 13.64 17.16 6.70
CA ALA A 124 13.81 16.68 8.06
C ALA A 124 15.30 16.67 8.45
N GLY A 125 15.65 17.53 9.40
CA GLY A 125 16.90 17.48 10.14
C GLY A 125 16.78 16.65 11.41
N SER A 126 17.80 16.73 12.26
CA SER A 126 17.86 15.93 13.47
C SER A 126 17.02 16.55 14.59
N TYR A 127 16.96 17.88 14.69
CA TYR A 127 16.15 18.62 15.67
C TYR A 127 14.94 19.29 15.04
N LEU A 128 15.09 19.76 13.80
CA LEU A 128 14.11 20.61 13.13
C LEU A 128 13.64 19.98 11.82
N VAL A 129 12.43 20.33 11.40
CA VAL A 129 11.93 20.09 10.04
C VAL A 129 11.67 21.43 9.39
N LEU A 130 12.40 21.74 8.33
CA LEU A 130 12.22 22.96 7.54
C LEU A 130 11.14 22.72 6.48
N MET A 131 10.16 23.61 6.43
CA MET A 131 9.09 23.64 5.44
C MET A 131 9.21 24.95 4.63
N PRO A 132 10.04 24.98 3.57
CA PRO A 132 10.32 26.22 2.85
C PRO A 132 9.11 26.78 2.08
N ASN A 133 8.17 25.93 1.69
CA ASN A 133 7.06 26.30 0.80
C ASN A 133 5.72 26.44 1.54
N ASN A 134 5.70 26.33 2.87
CA ASN A 134 4.47 26.36 3.66
C ASN A 134 4.63 27.24 4.91
N PRO A 135 4.18 28.51 4.89
CA PRO A 135 4.30 29.39 6.06
C PRO A 135 3.35 29.01 7.21
N LYS A 136 2.33 28.19 6.95
CA LYS A 136 1.29 27.86 7.94
C LYS A 136 1.59 26.62 8.79
N ALA A 137 2.60 25.84 8.43
CA ALA A 137 2.88 24.53 9.01
C ALA A 137 3.79 24.55 10.27
N GLY A 138 4.18 25.72 10.77
CA GLY A 138 5.13 25.85 11.88
C GLY A 138 4.60 25.34 13.22
N GLY A 139 5.50 24.86 14.09
CA GLY A 139 5.14 24.50 15.48
C GLY A 139 6.15 23.63 16.23
N ILE A 140 5.69 23.07 17.36
CA ILE A 140 6.46 22.16 18.20
C ILE A 140 5.77 20.79 18.21
N SER A 141 6.56 19.72 18.13
CA SER A 141 6.11 18.33 18.24
C SER A 141 5.06 18.15 19.34
N ARG A 142 3.98 17.42 19.01
CA ARG A 142 2.87 17.16 19.94
C ARG A 142 3.28 16.36 21.18
N ARG A 143 4.44 15.69 21.15
CA ARG A 143 4.98 14.92 22.28
C ARG A 143 5.58 15.79 23.38
N ILE A 144 5.81 17.06 23.08
CA ILE A 144 6.39 18.00 24.03
C ILE A 144 5.25 18.85 24.59
N GLU A 145 4.97 18.63 25.87
CA GLU A 145 3.91 19.26 26.67
C GLU A 145 4.50 19.94 27.90
N GLY A 146 3.70 20.74 28.59
CA GLY A 146 4.10 21.44 29.82
C GLY A 146 5.14 22.55 29.61
N ASN A 147 5.95 22.79 30.65
CA ASN A 147 6.93 23.90 30.71
C ASN A 147 7.97 23.83 29.59
N ASN A 148 8.41 22.63 29.23
CA ASN A 148 9.32 22.36 28.12
C ASN A 148 8.84 22.94 26.78
N ARG A 149 7.51 23.01 26.57
CA ARG A 149 6.93 23.58 25.34
C ARG A 149 7.04 25.10 25.33
N VAL A 150 6.96 25.74 26.49
CA VAL A 150 7.08 27.19 26.63
C VAL A 150 8.51 27.61 26.37
N GLU A 151 9.48 26.95 27.01
CA GLU A 151 10.92 27.18 26.80
C GLU A 151 11.31 27.04 25.33
N LEU A 152 10.85 25.99 24.65
CA LEU A 152 11.14 25.81 23.22
C LEU A 152 10.47 26.87 22.33
N LYS A 153 9.32 27.43 22.73
CA LYS A 153 8.73 28.56 21.97
C LYS A 153 9.59 29.81 22.09
N GLU A 154 10.12 30.08 23.27
CA GLU A 154 11.03 31.21 23.50
C GLU A 154 12.30 31.04 22.67
N ILE A 155 12.93 29.86 22.72
CA ILE A 155 14.12 29.56 21.91
C ILE A 155 13.81 29.66 20.41
N LEU A 156 12.65 29.17 19.96
CA LEU A 156 12.23 29.29 18.55
C LEU A 156 12.08 30.73 18.09
N SER A 157 11.65 31.63 18.98
CA SER A 157 11.48 33.06 18.64
C SER A 157 12.79 33.79 18.41
N LEU A 158 13.91 33.23 18.91
CA LEU A 158 15.26 33.76 18.71
C LEU A 158 15.87 33.36 17.36
N LEU A 159 15.31 32.37 16.66
CA LEU A 159 15.86 31.87 15.40
C LEU A 159 15.43 32.76 14.23
N GLU A 160 16.40 33.18 13.42
CA GLU A 160 16.15 33.93 12.18
C GLU A 160 15.65 32.99 11.08
N LEU A 161 14.35 33.09 10.75
CA LEU A 161 13.73 32.33 9.68
C LEU A 161 13.40 33.24 8.48
N PRO A 162 13.81 32.89 7.25
CA PRO A 162 13.41 33.64 6.06
C PRO A 162 11.89 33.68 5.86
N GLU A 163 11.39 34.77 5.30
CA GLU A 163 9.96 34.96 5.03
C GLU A 163 9.37 33.85 4.15
N GLY A 164 8.14 33.44 4.46
CA GLY A 164 7.42 32.40 3.72
C GLY A 164 7.76 30.96 4.10
N MET A 165 8.81 30.73 4.90
CA MET A 165 9.16 29.40 5.42
C MET A 165 8.48 29.13 6.76
N SER A 166 8.41 27.87 7.17
CA SER A 166 8.08 27.51 8.56
C SER A 166 8.95 26.37 9.08
N LEU A 167 8.94 26.20 10.40
CA LEU A 167 9.80 25.27 11.11
C LEU A 167 8.97 24.42 12.08
N ILE A 168 9.28 23.13 12.15
CA ILE A 168 8.70 22.22 13.15
C ILE A 168 9.82 21.66 14.02
N VAL A 169 9.74 21.88 15.34
CA VAL A 169 10.69 21.28 16.30
C VAL A 169 10.31 19.83 16.56
N ARG A 170 11.26 18.92 16.34
CA ARG A 170 11.15 17.48 16.60
C ARG A 170 11.34 17.17 18.08
N THR A 171 10.92 15.98 18.51
CA THR A 171 11.09 15.52 19.90
C THR A 171 12.56 15.49 20.36
N ALA A 172 13.49 15.22 19.43
CA ALA A 172 14.93 15.23 19.72
C ALA A 172 15.52 16.64 19.97
N GLY A 173 14.78 17.71 19.62
CA GLY A 173 15.17 19.09 19.90
C GLY A 173 14.93 19.52 21.35
N LEU A 174 14.32 18.67 22.17
CA LEU A 174 14.11 18.94 23.60
C LEU A 174 15.45 19.06 24.33
N GLY A 175 15.64 20.15 25.09
CA GLY A 175 16.83 20.38 25.91
C GLY A 175 18.09 20.79 25.12
N LYS A 176 17.93 21.24 23.88
CA LYS A 176 19.05 21.73 23.05
C LYS A 176 19.10 23.25 23.04
N SER A 177 20.31 23.79 22.97
CA SER A 177 20.56 25.22 22.94
C SER A 177 20.08 25.87 21.64
N ALA A 178 19.84 27.19 21.68
CA ALA A 178 19.48 27.97 20.50
C ALA A 178 20.49 27.80 19.37
N GLU A 179 21.79 27.85 19.67
CA GLU A 179 22.90 27.67 18.72
C GLU A 179 22.84 26.31 17.99
N ALA A 180 22.50 25.23 18.71
CA ALA A 180 22.40 23.90 18.12
C ALA A 180 21.20 23.78 17.16
N LEU A 181 20.09 24.47 17.47
CA LEU A 181 18.94 24.57 16.59
C LEU A 181 19.24 25.45 15.38
N GLU A 182 19.93 26.57 15.57
CA GLU A 182 20.34 27.49 14.51
C GLU A 182 21.29 26.82 13.49
N TRP A 183 22.24 26.03 13.98
CA TRP A 183 23.12 25.24 13.13
C TRP A 183 22.34 24.24 12.27
N ASP A 184 21.39 23.51 12.87
CA ASP A 184 20.53 22.55 12.15
C ASP A 184 19.67 23.28 11.10
N LEU A 185 19.16 24.48 11.43
CA LEU A 185 18.41 25.34 10.51
C LEU A 185 19.26 25.81 9.33
N THR A 186 20.47 26.32 9.58
CA THR A 186 21.38 26.83 8.54
C THR A 186 21.76 25.73 7.56
N PHE A 187 22.00 24.51 8.05
CA PHE A 187 22.24 23.37 7.18
C PHE A 187 21.05 23.10 6.27
N ARG A 188 19.81 23.08 6.81
CA ARG A 188 18.61 22.85 6.00
C ARG A 188 18.38 23.95 4.97
N LEU A 189 18.67 25.21 5.31
CA LEU A 189 18.58 26.33 4.37
C LEU A 189 19.58 26.16 3.21
N LYS A 190 20.83 25.78 3.51
CA LYS A 190 21.83 25.47 2.46
C LYS A 190 21.38 24.31 1.57
N HIS A 191 20.82 23.25 2.16
CA HIS A 191 20.30 22.11 1.42
C HIS A 191 19.14 22.52 0.51
N TRP A 192 18.21 23.34 1.00
CA TRP A 192 17.12 23.88 0.19
C TRP A 192 17.61 24.72 -0.98
N GLN A 193 18.61 25.58 -0.77
CA GLN A 193 19.24 26.35 -1.85
C GLN A 193 19.88 25.43 -2.90
N ALA A 194 20.53 24.34 -2.47
CA ALA A 194 21.11 23.36 -3.39
C ALA A 194 20.02 22.65 -4.23
N ILE A 195 18.89 22.28 -3.62
CA ILE A 195 17.73 21.69 -4.31
C ILE A 195 17.18 22.66 -5.37
N LYS A 196 16.95 23.93 -5.01
CA LYS A 196 16.48 24.96 -5.97
C LYS A 196 17.45 25.12 -7.15
N LYS A 197 18.74 25.29 -6.88
CA LYS A 197 19.79 25.41 -7.91
C LYS A 197 19.85 24.18 -8.83
N ALA A 198 19.65 22.99 -8.29
CA ALA A 198 19.63 21.76 -9.07
C ALA A 198 18.36 21.63 -9.93
N ALA A 199 17.21 22.10 -9.43
CA ALA A 199 15.94 22.11 -10.14
C ALA A 199 15.93 23.10 -11.32
N GLU A 200 16.61 24.23 -11.20
CA GLU A 200 16.75 25.22 -12.30
C GLU A 200 17.63 24.70 -13.44
N LYS A 201 18.69 23.95 -13.12
CA LYS A 201 19.67 23.46 -14.10
C LYS A 201 19.19 22.28 -14.93
N LYS A 202 18.28 21.45 -14.40
CA LYS A 202 17.85 20.20 -15.04
C LYS A 202 16.41 20.31 -15.54
N THR A 203 16.13 19.71 -16.69
CA THR A 203 14.77 19.59 -17.26
C THR A 203 14.02 18.42 -16.63
N ALA A 204 12.70 18.53 -16.47
CA ALA A 204 11.87 17.43 -15.97
C ALA A 204 11.66 16.33 -17.03
N PRO A 205 11.42 15.06 -16.65
CA PRO A 205 11.40 14.52 -15.28
C PRO A 205 12.80 14.12 -14.77
N VAL A 206 13.16 14.48 -13.54
CA VAL A 206 14.47 14.10 -12.95
C VAL A 206 14.45 14.03 -11.43
N LEU A 207 15.22 13.09 -10.87
CA LEU A 207 15.51 13.04 -9.44
C LEU A 207 16.45 14.20 -9.04
N ILE A 208 15.99 15.06 -8.12
CA ILE A 208 16.78 16.18 -7.59
C ILE A 208 17.50 15.74 -6.32
N HIS A 209 16.75 15.11 -5.40
CA HIS A 209 17.26 14.69 -4.10
C HIS A 209 16.75 13.29 -3.78
N GLN A 210 17.69 12.38 -3.56
CA GLN A 210 17.41 11.08 -2.96
C GLN A 210 17.49 11.23 -1.44
N GLU A 211 16.41 10.84 -0.76
CA GLU A 211 16.37 10.73 0.69
C GLU A 211 17.45 9.75 1.14
N SER A 212 18.03 10.03 2.31
CA SER A 212 19.21 9.34 2.80
C SER A 212 18.97 7.85 3.08
N SER A 213 20.05 7.05 3.08
CA SER A 213 20.05 5.61 3.37
C SER A 213 19.33 5.26 4.68
N ILE A 214 18.92 4.00 4.86
CA ILE A 214 18.35 3.52 6.14
C ILE A 214 19.23 3.91 7.35
N ILE A 215 20.55 3.87 7.20
CA ILE A 215 21.51 4.24 8.22
C ILE A 215 21.30 5.71 8.62
N ALA A 216 21.36 6.61 7.64
CA ALA A 216 21.21 8.04 7.84
C ALA A 216 19.85 8.39 8.45
N ARG A 217 18.77 7.77 7.97
CA ARG A 217 17.42 7.94 8.54
C ARG A 217 17.35 7.42 9.97
N THR A 218 17.97 6.28 10.22
CA THR A 218 17.93 5.66 11.54
C THR A 218 18.67 6.52 12.56
N VAL A 219 19.85 7.00 12.21
CA VAL A 219 20.62 7.95 13.03
C VAL A 219 19.83 9.24 13.23
N ARG A 220 19.30 9.86 12.17
CA ARG A 220 18.52 11.11 12.26
C ARG A 220 17.33 10.96 13.19
N ASP A 221 16.59 9.86 13.06
CA ASP A 221 15.29 9.75 13.68
C ASP A 221 15.36 9.06 15.06
N TYR A 222 16.18 8.00 15.22
CA TYR A 222 16.27 7.17 16.45
C TYR A 222 17.38 7.55 17.42
N LEU A 223 18.36 8.36 17.03
CA LEU A 223 19.45 8.72 17.94
C LEU A 223 18.99 9.69 19.03
N ARG A 224 18.60 9.13 20.17
CA ARG A 224 18.16 9.85 21.36
C ARG A 224 19.25 9.83 22.45
N PRO A 225 19.25 10.81 23.38
CA PRO A 225 20.24 10.87 24.46
C PRO A 225 20.29 9.62 25.34
N ASP A 226 19.17 8.90 25.48
CA ASP A 226 19.02 7.68 26.29
C ASP A 226 19.68 6.43 25.65
N ILE A 227 20.12 6.51 24.39
CA ILE A 227 20.90 5.44 23.76
C ILE A 227 22.32 5.49 24.31
N GLY A 228 22.73 4.42 24.98
CA GLY A 228 24.06 4.29 25.59
C GLY A 228 25.13 3.94 24.57
N GLU A 229 24.86 2.96 23.71
CA GLU A 229 25.83 2.41 22.76
C GLU A 229 25.20 2.14 21.39
N ILE A 230 26.01 2.31 20.34
CA ILE A 230 25.71 1.92 18.96
C ILE A 230 26.73 0.87 18.55
N LEU A 231 26.29 -0.37 18.35
CA LEU A 231 27.14 -1.49 17.98
C LEU A 231 26.94 -1.84 16.51
N ILE A 232 28.04 -1.96 15.79
CA ILE A 232 28.06 -2.21 14.35
C ILE A 232 29.02 -3.36 14.09
N ASP A 233 28.61 -4.34 13.30
CA ASP A 233 29.41 -5.52 12.98
C ASP A 233 30.34 -5.34 11.76
N ASN A 234 30.07 -4.36 10.90
CA ASN A 234 30.85 -4.11 9.68
C ASN A 234 31.67 -2.79 9.77
N PRO A 235 33.01 -2.84 9.55
CA PRO A 235 33.88 -1.67 9.65
C PRO A 235 33.61 -0.58 8.60
N GLU A 236 33.19 -0.95 7.38
CA GLU A 236 32.91 0.02 6.31
C GLU A 236 31.71 0.88 6.70
N ILE A 237 30.65 0.24 7.20
CA ILE A 237 29.43 0.91 7.65
C ILE A 237 29.68 1.77 8.90
N LEU A 238 30.63 1.37 9.76
CA LEU A 238 31.05 2.20 10.88
C LEU A 238 31.64 3.54 10.43
N ILE A 239 32.47 3.54 9.39
CA ILE A 239 33.03 4.77 8.80
C ILE A 239 31.89 5.63 8.25
N THR A 240 31.00 5.03 7.45
CA THR A 240 29.83 5.73 6.89
C THR A 240 28.95 6.35 7.99
N ILE A 241 28.70 5.64 9.09
CA ILE A 241 27.90 6.15 10.22
C ILE A 241 28.56 7.34 10.89
N LYS A 242 29.88 7.29 11.12
CA LYS A 242 30.63 8.40 11.71
C LYS A 242 30.54 9.65 10.83
N GLU A 243 30.75 9.50 9.52
CA GLU A 243 30.59 10.59 8.56
C GLU A 243 29.19 11.19 8.59
N HIS A 244 28.15 10.35 8.63
CA HIS A 244 26.76 10.81 8.70
C HIS A 244 26.45 11.53 10.01
N ILE A 245 26.94 11.05 11.15
CA ILE A 245 26.75 11.69 12.46
C ILE A 245 27.46 13.05 12.51
N MET A 246 28.65 13.15 11.93
CA MET A 246 29.36 14.43 11.77
C MET A 246 28.59 15.39 10.87
N ALA A 247 28.07 14.90 9.73
CA ALA A 247 27.24 15.69 8.82
C ALA A 247 25.92 16.16 9.47
N LEU A 248 25.37 15.41 10.43
CA LEU A 248 24.17 15.75 11.19
C LEU A 248 24.43 16.67 12.40
N GLY A 249 25.69 17.05 12.66
CA GLY A 249 26.07 17.94 13.77
C GLY A 249 25.85 17.31 15.14
N ARG A 250 26.18 16.01 15.28
CA ARG A 250 25.99 15.23 16.51
C ARG A 250 27.30 14.62 17.02
N PRO A 251 28.37 15.39 17.24
CA PRO A 251 29.65 14.84 17.69
C PRO A 251 29.56 14.11 19.03
N ASP A 252 28.59 14.49 19.89
CA ASP A 252 28.32 13.88 21.21
C ASP A 252 28.19 12.35 21.18
N PHE A 253 27.73 11.78 20.05
CA PHE A 253 27.49 10.36 19.91
C PHE A 253 28.67 9.59 19.32
N ASN A 254 29.73 10.25 18.86
CA ASN A 254 30.89 9.60 18.24
C ASN A 254 31.56 8.60 19.22
N ASN A 255 31.61 8.95 20.50
CA ASN A 255 32.18 8.11 21.56
C ASN A 255 31.32 6.88 21.89
N LYS A 256 30.05 6.87 21.48
CA LYS A 256 29.11 5.77 21.74
C LYS A 256 29.11 4.71 20.62
N ILE A 257 29.75 5.01 19.48
CA ILE A 257 29.86 4.10 18.35
C ILE A 257 31.00 3.13 18.61
N LYS A 258 30.70 1.83 18.63
CA LYS A 258 31.70 0.78 18.81
C LYS A 258 31.56 -0.28 17.72
N LEU A 259 32.70 -0.77 17.26
CA LEU A 259 32.76 -1.94 16.38
C LEU A 259 32.55 -3.19 17.23
N TYR A 260 31.72 -4.10 16.74
CA TYR A 260 31.51 -5.41 17.31
C TYR A 260 32.38 -6.44 16.59
N ASN A 261 33.33 -7.04 17.31
CA ASN A 261 34.28 -8.03 16.78
C ASN A 261 34.08 -9.41 17.42
N GLY A 262 32.92 -9.69 18.03
CA GLY A 262 32.66 -10.98 18.66
C GLY A 262 32.48 -12.09 17.63
N GLU A 263 32.92 -13.32 17.94
CA GLU A 263 32.73 -14.50 17.08
C GLU A 263 31.25 -14.84 16.91
N ILE A 264 30.45 -14.65 17.96
CA ILE A 264 29.01 -14.86 17.94
C ILE A 264 28.35 -13.69 17.19
N PRO A 265 27.43 -13.91 16.23
CA PRO A 265 26.74 -12.82 15.53
C PRO A 265 26.06 -11.83 16.47
N LEU A 266 26.09 -10.53 16.12
CA LEU A 266 25.65 -9.43 16.98
C LEU A 266 24.26 -9.66 17.60
N PHE A 267 23.26 -10.00 16.78
CA PHE A 267 21.87 -10.17 17.24
C PHE A 267 21.68 -11.43 18.10
N SER A 268 22.46 -12.48 17.84
CA SER A 268 22.47 -13.71 18.63
C SER A 268 23.12 -13.48 20.00
N HIS A 269 24.22 -12.72 20.05
CA HIS A 269 24.87 -12.33 21.31
C HIS A 269 23.91 -11.57 22.24
N TYR A 270 23.06 -10.71 21.69
CA TYR A 270 22.02 -9.99 22.43
C TYR A 270 20.69 -10.74 22.58
N GLN A 271 20.58 -11.98 22.07
CA GLN A 271 19.39 -12.84 22.16
C GLN A 271 18.11 -12.22 21.58
N ILE A 272 18.24 -11.42 20.53
CA ILE A 272 17.10 -10.75 19.87
C ILE A 272 16.64 -11.45 18.59
N GLU A 273 17.41 -12.41 18.05
CA GLU A 273 17.07 -13.10 16.80
C GLU A 273 15.69 -13.80 16.87
N SER A 274 15.41 -14.49 17.98
CA SER A 274 14.11 -15.13 18.21
C SER A 274 12.94 -14.14 18.28
N GLN A 275 13.21 -12.91 18.77
CA GLN A 275 12.22 -11.84 18.81
C GLN A 275 12.00 -11.22 17.43
N ILE A 276 13.03 -11.14 16.59
CA ILE A 276 12.92 -10.74 15.19
C ILE A 276 12.07 -11.77 14.43
N GLU A 277 12.36 -13.06 14.59
CA GLU A 277 11.58 -14.14 13.99
C GLU A 277 10.10 -14.10 14.39
N SER A 278 9.78 -13.65 15.61
CA SER A 278 8.39 -13.45 16.04
C SER A 278 7.61 -12.46 15.17
N ALA A 279 8.28 -11.50 14.52
CA ALA A 279 7.67 -10.55 13.59
C ALA A 279 7.22 -11.21 12.28
N PHE A 280 7.81 -12.35 11.91
CA PHE A 280 7.44 -13.10 10.71
C PHE A 280 6.36 -14.15 10.98
N GLN A 281 6.13 -14.50 12.24
CA GLN A 281 5.16 -15.52 12.63
C GLN A 281 3.73 -14.98 12.59
N ARG A 282 2.76 -15.84 12.22
CA ARG A 282 1.34 -15.51 12.35
C ARG A 282 0.88 -15.46 13.81
N LYS A 283 1.36 -16.40 14.63
CA LYS A 283 1.01 -16.53 16.06
C LYS A 283 2.22 -16.18 16.92
N VAL A 284 2.05 -15.25 17.87
CA VAL A 284 3.09 -14.83 18.81
C VAL A 284 2.67 -15.22 20.22
N LYS A 285 3.55 -15.88 20.96
CA LYS A 285 3.30 -16.33 22.33
C LYS A 285 3.45 -15.17 23.32
N LEU A 286 2.56 -15.14 24.31
CA LEU A 286 2.59 -14.21 25.44
C LEU A 286 3.32 -14.82 26.64
N PRO A 287 3.88 -14.00 27.56
CA PRO A 287 4.60 -14.47 28.74
C PRO A 287 3.84 -15.50 29.59
N SER A 288 2.53 -15.29 29.81
CA SER A 288 1.70 -16.19 30.63
C SER A 288 1.16 -17.42 29.86
N GLY A 289 1.65 -17.66 28.64
CA GLY A 289 1.31 -18.84 27.84
C GLY A 289 0.19 -18.62 26.83
N GLY A 290 -0.49 -17.47 26.87
CA GLY A 290 -1.43 -17.05 25.83
C GLY A 290 -0.75 -16.79 24.48
N SER A 291 -1.51 -16.38 23.48
CA SER A 291 -0.97 -16.01 22.17
C SER A 291 -1.85 -15.01 21.44
N ILE A 292 -1.23 -14.15 20.65
CA ILE A 292 -1.92 -13.30 19.67
C ILE A 292 -1.75 -13.89 18.27
N ALA A 293 -2.79 -13.85 17.45
CA ALA A 293 -2.77 -14.21 16.04
C ALA A 293 -3.02 -12.97 15.18
N ILE A 294 -2.13 -12.69 14.24
CA ILE A 294 -2.18 -11.48 13.39
C ILE A 294 -2.46 -11.90 11.95
N ASP A 295 -3.60 -11.46 11.42
CA ASP A 295 -4.06 -11.74 10.06
C ASP A 295 -4.23 -10.46 9.25
N SER A 296 -3.53 -10.35 8.14
CA SER A 296 -3.65 -9.23 7.21
C SER A 296 -4.65 -9.55 6.11
N THR A 297 -5.62 -8.66 5.92
CA THR A 297 -6.60 -8.72 4.81
C THR A 297 -6.34 -7.59 3.81
N GLU A 298 -7.14 -7.51 2.75
CA GLU A 298 -7.04 -6.43 1.76
C GLU A 298 -7.25 -5.03 2.37
N ALA A 299 -8.22 -4.91 3.29
CA ALA A 299 -8.65 -3.62 3.83
C ALA A 299 -8.07 -3.30 5.22
N LEU A 300 -7.93 -4.32 6.07
CA LEU A 300 -7.56 -4.15 7.49
C LEU A 300 -6.68 -5.30 7.99
N THR A 301 -6.06 -5.11 9.16
CA THR A 301 -5.36 -6.18 9.89
C THR A 301 -6.19 -6.58 11.11
N ALA A 302 -6.52 -7.86 11.23
CA ALA A 302 -7.24 -8.42 12.37
C ALA A 302 -6.25 -9.07 13.35
N ILE A 303 -6.48 -8.89 14.64
CA ILE A 303 -5.68 -9.49 15.71
C ILE A 303 -6.62 -10.21 16.67
N ASP A 304 -6.39 -11.51 16.87
CA ASP A 304 -7.14 -12.36 17.79
C ASP A 304 -6.29 -12.74 19.01
N ILE A 305 -6.88 -12.84 20.20
CA ILE A 305 -6.18 -13.09 21.47
C ILE A 305 -6.70 -14.38 22.10
N ASN A 306 -5.78 -15.30 22.39
CA ASN A 306 -6.07 -16.58 23.00
C ASN A 306 -5.34 -16.69 24.35
N SER A 307 -6.03 -17.04 25.43
CA SER A 307 -5.44 -17.19 26.78
C SER A 307 -4.63 -18.49 26.98
N ALA A 308 -4.69 -19.42 26.02
CA ALA A 308 -4.24 -20.80 26.16
C ALA A 308 -4.82 -21.50 27.41
N ARG A 309 -4.57 -22.81 27.58
CA ARG A 309 -5.03 -23.56 28.77
C ARG A 309 -4.21 -23.22 30.03
N SER A 310 -4.05 -21.94 30.36
CA SER A 310 -3.49 -21.52 31.65
C SER A 310 -4.55 -21.72 32.74
N THR A 311 -4.66 -22.96 33.21
CA THR A 311 -5.59 -23.42 34.26
C THR A 311 -5.02 -23.23 35.67
N ARG A 312 -4.04 -22.32 35.85
CA ARG A 312 -3.36 -22.10 37.14
C ARG A 312 -4.03 -21.04 38.02
N GLY A 313 -4.98 -20.26 37.49
CA GLY A 313 -5.77 -19.29 38.26
C GLY A 313 -7.16 -19.84 38.62
N THR A 314 -7.64 -19.52 39.82
CA THR A 314 -9.02 -19.83 40.26
C THR A 314 -10.07 -18.97 39.54
N ASP A 315 -9.69 -17.78 39.07
CA ASP A 315 -10.59 -16.81 38.44
C ASP A 315 -10.33 -16.65 36.94
N ILE A 316 -11.34 -17.01 36.14
CA ILE A 316 -11.33 -16.93 34.67
C ILE A 316 -11.26 -15.47 34.21
N GLU A 317 -11.95 -14.57 34.92
CA GLU A 317 -12.00 -13.14 34.58
C GLU A 317 -10.64 -12.46 34.75
N ASP A 318 -9.92 -12.75 35.85
CA ASP A 318 -8.57 -12.22 36.08
C ASP A 318 -7.57 -12.77 35.07
N THR A 319 -7.72 -14.04 34.68
CA THR A 319 -6.87 -14.64 33.64
C THR A 319 -7.09 -13.97 32.29
N ALA A 320 -8.34 -13.68 31.92
CA ALA A 320 -8.68 -12.95 30.70
C ALA A 320 -8.13 -11.52 30.73
N PHE A 321 -8.31 -10.81 31.85
CA PHE A 321 -7.81 -9.45 32.03
C PHE A 321 -6.28 -9.38 31.92
N ASN A 322 -5.55 -10.24 32.63
CA ASN A 322 -4.09 -10.30 32.57
C ASN A 322 -3.57 -10.65 31.16
N THR A 323 -4.22 -11.60 30.49
CA THR A 323 -3.87 -11.96 29.10
C THR A 323 -4.05 -10.76 28.16
N ASN A 324 -5.16 -10.02 28.30
CA ASN A 324 -5.42 -8.84 27.47
C ASN A 324 -4.43 -7.69 27.74
N LEU A 325 -3.95 -7.53 28.97
CA LEU A 325 -2.88 -6.57 29.30
C LEU A 325 -1.55 -6.95 28.64
N GLU A 326 -1.15 -8.22 28.73
CA GLU A 326 0.04 -8.73 28.03
C GLU A 326 -0.08 -8.57 26.52
N ALA A 327 -1.24 -8.92 25.97
CA ALA A 327 -1.54 -8.77 24.55
C ALA A 327 -1.45 -7.30 24.11
N SER A 328 -1.92 -6.35 24.92
CA SER A 328 -1.85 -4.91 24.58
C SER A 328 -0.42 -4.42 24.42
N ALA A 329 0.49 -4.84 25.31
CA ALA A 329 1.91 -4.50 25.22
C ALA A 329 2.58 -5.16 24.00
N GLU A 330 2.27 -6.44 23.76
CA GLU A 330 2.84 -7.21 22.66
C GLU A 330 2.33 -6.73 21.29
N ILE A 331 1.04 -6.40 21.17
CA ILE A 331 0.45 -5.81 19.95
C ILE A 331 1.16 -4.50 19.64
N ALA A 332 1.30 -3.59 20.61
CA ALA A 332 1.99 -2.32 20.39
C ALA A 332 3.44 -2.52 19.91
N ARG A 333 4.13 -3.57 20.39
CA ARG A 333 5.47 -3.95 19.94
C ARG A 333 5.44 -4.49 18.50
N GLN A 334 4.57 -5.45 18.19
CA GLN A 334 4.44 -6.05 16.86
C GLN A 334 4.01 -5.05 15.79
N LEU A 335 3.18 -4.06 16.13
CA LEU A 335 2.83 -2.96 15.22
C LEU A 335 4.06 -2.17 14.74
N ARG A 336 5.08 -2.03 15.61
CA ARG A 336 6.35 -1.38 15.25
C ARG A 336 7.26 -2.32 14.47
N LEU A 337 7.49 -3.53 14.96
CA LEU A 337 8.41 -4.49 14.34
C LEU A 337 8.03 -4.85 12.90
N ARG A 338 6.72 -4.91 12.62
CA ARG A 338 6.17 -5.26 11.29
C ARG A 338 5.80 -4.05 10.44
N ASP A 339 5.87 -2.85 11.00
CA ASP A 339 5.31 -1.60 10.45
C ASP A 339 3.87 -1.72 9.93
N LEU A 340 3.03 -2.41 10.69
CA LEU A 340 1.62 -2.52 10.36
C LEU A 340 0.98 -1.13 10.36
N GLY A 341 0.22 -0.81 9.31
CA GLY A 341 -0.46 0.46 9.23
C GLY A 341 -1.73 0.40 8.39
N GLY A 342 -2.57 1.41 8.55
CA GLY A 342 -3.97 1.38 8.13
C GLY A 342 -4.88 1.02 9.31
N LEU A 343 -6.04 0.46 8.98
CA LEU A 343 -7.03 0.03 9.96
C LEU A 343 -6.62 -1.32 10.58
N ILE A 344 -6.63 -1.38 11.90
CA ILE A 344 -6.33 -2.57 12.68
C ILE A 344 -7.50 -2.79 13.64
N VAL A 345 -7.97 -4.03 13.71
CA VAL A 345 -9.07 -4.47 14.58
C VAL A 345 -8.52 -5.52 15.53
N ILE A 346 -8.73 -5.34 16.83
CA ILE A 346 -8.28 -6.25 17.88
C ILE A 346 -9.51 -6.88 18.51
N ASP A 347 -9.55 -8.20 18.54
CA ASP A 347 -10.54 -9.01 19.26
C ASP A 347 -9.96 -9.39 20.62
N PHE A 348 -10.37 -8.67 21.66
CA PHE A 348 -9.97 -8.96 23.04
C PHE A 348 -10.84 -10.06 23.63
N ILE A 349 -10.28 -10.84 24.56
CA ILE A 349 -11.08 -11.81 25.32
C ILE A 349 -12.17 -11.04 26.08
N ASP A 350 -13.40 -11.53 25.98
CA ASP A 350 -14.58 -10.89 26.59
C ASP A 350 -14.39 -10.64 28.09
N MET A 351 -14.80 -9.45 28.53
CA MET A 351 -14.77 -9.03 29.93
C MET A 351 -16.08 -8.35 30.31
N ASN A 352 -16.65 -8.76 31.44
CA ASN A 352 -17.90 -8.21 31.96
C ASN A 352 -17.67 -6.84 32.63
N SER A 353 -16.52 -6.66 33.28
CA SER A 353 -16.17 -5.42 33.96
C SER A 353 -15.79 -4.30 32.99
N MET A 354 -16.60 -3.23 32.96
CA MET A 354 -16.29 -1.98 32.23
C MET A 354 -14.99 -1.32 32.73
N ARG A 355 -14.58 -1.60 33.98
CA ARG A 355 -13.32 -1.10 34.54
C ARG A 355 -12.14 -1.77 33.84
N HIS A 356 -12.16 -3.10 33.71
CA HIS A 356 -11.11 -3.87 33.03
C HIS A 356 -10.95 -3.43 31.57
N GLN A 357 -12.06 -3.23 30.86
CA GLN A 357 -12.06 -2.70 29.50
C GLN A 357 -11.33 -1.35 29.39
N ARG A 358 -11.63 -0.40 30.31
CA ARG A 358 -10.97 0.92 30.32
C ARG A 358 -9.48 0.83 30.64
N GLU A 359 -9.09 -0.03 31.57
CA GLU A 359 -7.70 -0.24 31.95
C GLU A 359 -6.88 -0.82 30.78
N ILE A 360 -7.47 -1.73 29.99
CA ILE A 360 -6.84 -2.27 28.77
C ILE A 360 -6.71 -1.18 27.70
N GLU A 361 -7.75 -0.40 27.44
CA GLU A 361 -7.65 0.72 26.51
C GLU A 361 -6.56 1.72 26.92
N GLN A 362 -6.41 1.99 28.22
CA GLN A 362 -5.37 2.85 28.75
C GLN A 362 -3.97 2.23 28.59
N SER A 363 -3.82 0.95 28.94
CA SER A 363 -2.58 0.18 28.77
C SER A 363 -2.11 0.19 27.30
N LEU A 364 -3.04 -0.01 26.36
CA LEU A 364 -2.74 0.07 24.93
C LEU A 364 -2.31 1.49 24.53
N ARG A 365 -3.02 2.53 24.99
CA ARG A 365 -2.64 3.95 24.74
C ARG A 365 -1.26 4.30 25.29
N GLU A 366 -0.90 3.77 26.46
CA GLU A 366 0.41 3.96 27.06
C GLU A 366 1.51 3.22 26.27
N SER A 367 1.25 1.98 25.88
CA SER A 367 2.18 1.14 25.12
C SER A 367 2.50 1.70 23.73
N VAL A 368 1.53 2.34 23.06
CA VAL A 368 1.74 2.97 21.74
C VAL A 368 2.31 4.39 21.82
N ARG A 369 2.40 5.00 23.01
CA ARG A 369 2.86 6.40 23.17
C ARG A 369 4.28 6.62 22.63
N GLN A 370 5.11 5.58 22.71
CA GLN A 370 6.48 5.59 22.19
C GLN A 370 6.56 5.44 20.67
N ASP A 371 5.49 4.94 20.02
CA ASP A 371 5.41 4.73 18.58
C ASP A 371 5.42 6.06 17.83
N ARG A 372 6.20 6.10 16.74
CA ARG A 372 6.38 7.21 15.79
C ARG A 372 5.17 7.48 14.95
N ALA A 373 4.49 6.43 14.53
CA ALA A 373 3.30 6.56 13.73
C ALA A 373 2.22 7.24 14.56
N ARG A 374 1.46 8.15 13.94
CA ARG A 374 0.24 8.65 14.56
C ARG A 374 -0.73 7.46 14.68
N ILE A 375 -1.17 7.20 15.91
CA ILE A 375 -2.16 6.17 16.20
C ILE A 375 -3.42 6.82 16.76
N GLN A 376 -4.57 6.40 16.26
CA GLN A 376 -5.89 6.74 16.79
C GLN A 376 -6.51 5.45 17.31
N ILE A 377 -6.90 5.44 18.59
CA ILE A 377 -7.47 4.28 19.27
C ILE A 377 -8.93 4.60 19.58
N GLY A 378 -9.83 3.71 19.17
CA GLY A 378 -11.24 3.74 19.52
C GLY A 378 -11.49 3.31 20.97
N ARG A 379 -12.72 2.86 21.23
CA ARG A 379 -13.11 2.16 22.46
C ARG A 379 -13.44 0.72 22.11
N ILE A 380 -13.44 -0.16 23.12
CA ILE A 380 -13.98 -1.50 22.96
C ILE A 380 -15.48 -1.37 22.62
N SER A 381 -15.85 -1.97 21.49
CA SER A 381 -17.20 -1.95 20.96
C SER A 381 -18.14 -2.87 21.75
N ARG A 382 -19.44 -2.82 21.43
CA ARG A 382 -20.42 -3.77 21.99
C ARG A 382 -20.16 -5.23 21.58
N PHE A 383 -19.36 -5.44 20.54
CA PHE A 383 -19.00 -6.76 20.04
C PHE A 383 -17.62 -7.22 20.55
N GLY A 384 -17.03 -6.57 21.57
CA GLY A 384 -15.71 -6.92 22.11
C GLY A 384 -14.51 -6.41 21.28
N LEU A 385 -14.77 -5.90 20.06
CA LEU A 385 -13.71 -5.43 19.16
C LEU A 385 -13.21 -4.03 19.51
N LEU A 386 -11.90 -3.81 19.43
CA LEU A 386 -11.26 -2.50 19.47
C LEU A 386 -10.72 -2.13 18.09
N GLU A 387 -11.13 -0.96 17.60
CA GLU A 387 -10.64 -0.41 16.34
C GLU A 387 -9.50 0.59 16.60
N LEU A 388 -8.42 0.49 15.82
CA LEU A 388 -7.36 1.49 15.81
C LEU A 388 -6.84 1.76 14.40
N SER A 389 -6.40 2.99 14.16
CA SER A 389 -5.78 3.40 12.90
C SER A 389 -4.36 3.83 13.16
N ARG A 390 -3.40 3.19 12.50
CA ARG A 390 -1.96 3.51 12.58
C ARG A 390 -1.48 4.10 11.26
N GLN A 391 -0.80 5.25 11.33
CA GLN A 391 -0.20 5.88 10.16
C GLN A 391 0.87 4.97 9.53
N ARG A 392 0.79 4.75 8.22
CA ARG A 392 1.83 4.05 7.46
C ARG A 392 3.05 4.94 7.28
N LEU A 393 4.18 4.52 7.82
CA LEU A 393 5.45 5.23 7.65
C LEU A 393 6.25 4.71 6.46
N ARG A 394 6.26 3.39 6.27
CA ARG A 394 6.94 2.62 5.23
C ARG A 394 6.07 1.44 4.81
N ALA A 395 6.49 0.72 3.78
CA ALA A 395 5.94 -0.59 3.46
C ALA A 395 6.08 -1.52 4.66
N SER A 396 5.04 -2.31 4.94
CA SER A 396 5.09 -3.28 6.03
C SER A 396 6.05 -4.44 5.71
N LEU A 397 6.43 -5.22 6.73
CA LEU A 397 7.22 -6.43 6.53
C LEU A 397 6.51 -7.40 5.55
N GLY A 398 5.18 -7.47 5.65
CA GLY A 398 4.30 -8.20 4.74
C GLY A 398 4.43 -7.81 3.26
N GLU A 399 4.58 -6.51 2.99
CA GLU A 399 4.64 -5.98 1.62
C GLU A 399 6.06 -6.06 1.02
N SER A 400 7.09 -6.08 1.87
CA SER A 400 8.51 -6.06 1.45
C SER A 400 9.15 -7.45 1.38
N SER A 401 8.79 -8.33 2.31
CA SER A 401 9.47 -9.64 2.49
C SER A 401 8.60 -10.84 2.11
N TYR A 402 7.30 -10.65 1.82
CA TYR A 402 6.40 -11.72 1.42
C TYR A 402 5.88 -11.52 0.00
N HIS A 403 5.55 -12.64 -0.65
CA HIS A 403 4.82 -12.67 -1.90
C HIS A 403 3.47 -13.38 -1.70
N VAL A 404 2.51 -13.09 -2.58
CA VAL A 404 1.21 -13.77 -2.56
C VAL A 404 1.41 -15.25 -2.80
N CYS A 405 0.79 -16.09 -1.97
CA CYS A 405 0.91 -17.55 -2.09
C CYS A 405 0.48 -18.02 -3.50
N PRO A 406 1.35 -18.70 -4.26
CA PRO A 406 1.03 -19.13 -5.63
C PRO A 406 -0.08 -20.19 -5.68
N ARG A 407 -0.35 -20.86 -4.56
CA ARG A 407 -1.34 -21.92 -4.47
C ARG A 407 -2.75 -21.38 -4.23
N CYS A 408 -2.94 -20.53 -3.21
CA CYS A 408 -4.27 -20.03 -2.86
C CYS A 408 -4.57 -18.62 -3.39
N GLY A 409 -3.60 -17.96 -4.04
CA GLY A 409 -3.77 -16.59 -4.52
C GLY A 409 -4.00 -15.57 -3.40
N GLY A 410 -3.60 -15.91 -2.17
CA GLY A 410 -3.78 -15.06 -0.98
C GLY A 410 -5.07 -15.30 -0.18
N THR A 411 -5.94 -16.25 -0.57
CA THR A 411 -7.18 -16.53 0.17
C THR A 411 -6.96 -17.26 1.50
N GLY A 412 -5.80 -17.88 1.70
CA GLY A 412 -5.48 -18.68 2.89
C GLY A 412 -6.21 -20.03 2.98
N SER A 413 -7.01 -20.39 1.99
CA SER A 413 -7.77 -21.64 1.93
C SER A 413 -7.87 -22.18 0.51
N ILE A 414 -8.05 -23.49 0.38
CA ILE A 414 -8.20 -24.16 -0.92
C ILE A 414 -9.51 -24.92 -0.88
N ARG A 415 -10.31 -24.79 -1.94
CA ARG A 415 -11.58 -25.50 -2.08
C ARG A 415 -11.34 -27.01 -2.11
N ASP A 416 -12.12 -27.76 -1.35
CA ASP A 416 -12.03 -29.22 -1.30
C ASP A 416 -12.19 -29.87 -2.68
N ASN A 417 -11.50 -30.98 -2.89
CA ASN A 417 -11.43 -31.68 -4.17
C ASN A 417 -12.82 -32.05 -4.70
N GLU A 418 -13.71 -32.53 -3.84
CA GLU A 418 -15.07 -32.94 -4.20
C GLU A 418 -15.91 -31.74 -4.66
N SER A 419 -15.84 -30.65 -3.90
CA SER A 419 -16.57 -29.41 -4.19
C SER A 419 -16.07 -28.75 -5.48
N LEU A 420 -14.74 -28.73 -5.69
CA LEU A 420 -14.13 -28.22 -6.92
C LEU A 420 -14.49 -29.10 -8.12
N SER A 421 -14.42 -30.42 -7.98
CA SER A 421 -14.77 -31.37 -9.05
C SER A 421 -16.22 -31.22 -9.50
N LEU A 422 -17.17 -31.10 -8.56
CA LEU A 422 -18.57 -30.85 -8.90
C LEU A 422 -18.78 -29.50 -9.59
N SER A 423 -17.98 -28.49 -9.25
CA SER A 423 -17.96 -27.20 -9.95
C SER A 423 -17.50 -27.35 -11.39
N ILE A 424 -16.40 -28.08 -11.61
CA ILE A 424 -15.84 -28.36 -12.93
C ILE A 424 -16.82 -29.17 -13.77
N LEU A 425 -17.48 -30.17 -13.19
CA LEU A 425 -18.50 -30.97 -13.88
C LEU A 425 -19.64 -30.12 -14.44
N ARG A 426 -20.12 -29.13 -13.66
CA ARG A 426 -21.17 -28.19 -14.10
C ARG A 426 -20.67 -27.28 -15.24
N LEU A 427 -19.42 -26.81 -15.16
CA LEU A 427 -18.82 -26.00 -16.23
C LEU A 427 -18.63 -26.79 -17.52
N ILE A 428 -18.23 -28.07 -17.42
CA ILE A 428 -18.16 -28.98 -18.57
C ILE A 428 -19.54 -29.13 -19.22
N GLU A 429 -20.58 -29.35 -18.41
CA GLU A 429 -21.96 -29.47 -18.90
C GLU A 429 -22.44 -28.17 -19.58
N GLU A 430 -22.10 -27.01 -19.01
CA GLU A 430 -22.41 -25.70 -19.59
C GLU A 430 -21.71 -25.49 -20.94
N GLU A 431 -20.43 -25.81 -21.07
CA GLU A 431 -19.71 -25.72 -22.35
C GLU A 431 -20.24 -26.71 -23.38
N ALA A 432 -20.62 -27.91 -22.96
CA ALA A 432 -21.20 -28.93 -23.84
C ALA A 432 -22.59 -28.53 -24.37
N LEU A 433 -23.37 -27.74 -23.61
CA LEU A 433 -24.69 -27.26 -24.02
C LEU A 433 -24.65 -26.18 -25.11
N LYS A 434 -23.52 -25.47 -25.27
CA LYS A 434 -23.43 -24.37 -26.24
C LYS A 434 -23.51 -24.89 -27.68
N GLU A 435 -24.18 -24.13 -28.55
CA GLU A 435 -24.27 -24.45 -29.97
C GLU A 435 -22.88 -24.49 -30.64
N ASN A 436 -22.78 -25.30 -31.70
CA ASN A 436 -21.55 -25.50 -32.48
C ASN A 436 -20.37 -26.10 -31.69
N THR A 437 -20.64 -26.79 -30.59
CA THR A 437 -19.62 -27.52 -29.80
C THR A 437 -19.40 -28.92 -30.38
N CYS A 438 -18.14 -29.34 -30.45
CA CYS A 438 -17.70 -30.66 -30.89
C CYS A 438 -17.10 -31.47 -29.73
N GLU A 439 -16.15 -30.87 -29.02
CA GLU A 439 -15.47 -31.49 -27.88
C GLU A 439 -15.29 -30.48 -26.75
N VAL A 440 -15.25 -30.96 -25.50
CA VAL A 440 -14.90 -30.16 -24.33
C VAL A 440 -13.70 -30.80 -23.66
N HIS A 441 -12.62 -30.05 -23.52
CA HIS A 441 -11.39 -30.47 -22.87
C HIS A 441 -11.31 -29.85 -21.48
N ALA A 442 -11.19 -30.67 -20.44
CA ALA A 442 -10.94 -30.23 -19.09
C ALA A 442 -9.55 -30.71 -18.64
N ILE A 443 -8.61 -29.78 -18.48
CA ILE A 443 -7.29 -30.05 -17.93
C ILE A 443 -7.35 -29.71 -16.45
N VAL A 444 -7.15 -30.71 -15.60
CA VAL A 444 -7.38 -30.59 -14.16
C VAL A 444 -6.26 -31.28 -13.37
N PRO A 445 -6.05 -30.94 -12.09
CA PRO A 445 -5.11 -31.65 -11.23
C PRO A 445 -5.42 -33.15 -11.16
N VAL A 446 -4.37 -33.97 -11.03
CA VAL A 446 -4.48 -35.44 -10.91
C VAL A 446 -5.60 -35.92 -9.96
N PRO A 447 -5.72 -35.43 -8.70
CA PRO A 447 -6.78 -35.89 -7.79
C PRO A 447 -8.19 -35.52 -8.27
N ILE A 448 -8.34 -34.41 -8.99
CA ILE A 448 -9.62 -33.95 -9.55
C ILE A 448 -10.02 -34.82 -10.74
N ALA A 449 -9.07 -35.13 -11.63
CA ALA A 449 -9.31 -36.06 -12.74
C ALA A 449 -9.71 -37.45 -12.23
N SER A 450 -9.01 -37.95 -11.20
CA SER A 450 -9.34 -39.21 -10.56
C SER A 450 -10.79 -39.21 -10.05
N TYR A 451 -11.19 -38.15 -9.34
CA TYR A 451 -12.54 -38.05 -8.79
C TYR A 451 -13.63 -37.95 -9.88
N LEU A 452 -13.38 -37.13 -10.91
CA LEU A 452 -14.31 -36.94 -12.02
C LEU A 452 -14.48 -38.25 -12.82
N LEU A 453 -13.37 -38.92 -13.15
CA LEU A 453 -13.36 -40.09 -14.00
C LEU A 453 -13.70 -41.39 -13.29
N ASN A 454 -13.78 -41.44 -11.96
CA ASN A 454 -14.21 -42.62 -11.21
C ASN A 454 -15.58 -42.41 -10.55
N GLU A 455 -15.65 -41.55 -9.54
CA GLU A 455 -16.86 -41.32 -8.74
C GLU A 455 -17.96 -40.63 -9.56
N LYS A 456 -17.59 -39.70 -10.45
CA LYS A 456 -18.52 -38.97 -11.33
C LYS A 456 -18.55 -39.49 -12.77
N ARG A 457 -18.00 -40.68 -13.02
CA ARG A 457 -18.01 -41.32 -14.35
C ARG A 457 -19.40 -41.42 -14.96
N LYS A 458 -20.39 -41.84 -14.16
CA LYS A 458 -21.78 -41.98 -14.60
C LYS A 458 -22.36 -40.64 -15.08
N SER A 459 -22.13 -39.58 -14.30
CA SER A 459 -22.61 -38.23 -14.62
C SER A 459 -21.98 -37.68 -15.90
N ILE A 460 -20.69 -37.91 -16.14
CA ILE A 460 -20.04 -37.52 -17.40
C ILE A 460 -20.67 -38.25 -18.59
N ASN A 461 -20.86 -39.57 -18.49
CA ASN A 461 -21.50 -40.34 -19.55
C ASN A 461 -22.94 -39.87 -19.84
N GLU A 462 -23.68 -39.42 -18.81
CA GLU A 462 -25.01 -38.84 -18.97
C GLU A 462 -24.99 -37.48 -19.68
N ILE A 463 -23.96 -36.66 -19.44
CA ILE A 463 -23.76 -35.39 -20.16
C ILE A 463 -23.50 -35.67 -21.65
N GLU A 464 -22.58 -36.58 -21.96
CA GLU A 464 -22.26 -36.93 -23.36
C GLU A 464 -23.48 -37.48 -24.12
N LYS A 465 -24.30 -38.32 -23.46
CA LYS A 465 -25.53 -38.88 -24.04
C LYS A 465 -26.58 -37.81 -24.32
N ARG A 466 -26.80 -36.88 -23.37
CA ARG A 466 -27.83 -35.83 -23.50
C ARG A 466 -27.52 -34.85 -24.62
N GLN A 467 -26.24 -34.55 -24.85
CA GLN A 467 -25.82 -33.56 -25.85
C GLN A 467 -25.54 -34.16 -27.24
N GLY A 468 -26.10 -35.34 -27.55
CA GLY A 468 -26.00 -35.93 -28.88
C GLY A 468 -24.60 -36.44 -29.24
N GLY A 469 -23.80 -36.86 -28.25
CA GLY A 469 -22.49 -37.49 -28.47
C GLY A 469 -21.31 -36.52 -28.52
N ILE A 470 -21.44 -35.32 -27.93
CA ILE A 470 -20.29 -34.43 -27.70
C ILE A 470 -19.29 -35.13 -26.79
N ARG A 471 -18.02 -35.14 -27.20
CA ARG A 471 -16.95 -35.83 -26.47
C ARG A 471 -16.41 -34.94 -25.35
N THR A 472 -16.38 -35.48 -24.13
CA THR A 472 -15.78 -34.84 -22.97
C THR A 472 -14.44 -35.50 -22.67
N ILE A 473 -13.34 -34.75 -22.79
CA ILE A 473 -12.00 -35.25 -22.49
C ILE A 473 -11.51 -34.57 -21.23
N ILE A 474 -11.34 -35.36 -20.16
CA ILE A 474 -10.76 -34.89 -18.90
C ILE A 474 -9.33 -35.43 -18.83
N VAL A 475 -8.37 -34.54 -18.68
CA VAL A 475 -6.95 -34.86 -18.69
C VAL A 475 -6.33 -34.52 -17.33
N PRO A 476 -5.71 -35.50 -16.64
CA PRO A 476 -4.90 -35.21 -15.47
C PRO A 476 -3.61 -34.48 -15.89
N ASN A 477 -3.28 -33.39 -15.21
CA ASN A 477 -2.01 -32.68 -15.33
C ASN A 477 -1.29 -32.69 -13.97
N ASP A 478 -0.04 -33.16 -13.94
CA ASP A 478 0.84 -33.24 -12.77
C ASP A 478 1.50 -31.88 -12.44
N GLN A 479 1.66 -31.02 -13.44
CA GLN A 479 2.14 -29.64 -13.27
C GLN A 479 1.08 -28.71 -12.67
N MET A 480 -0.17 -29.17 -12.56
CA MET A 480 -1.29 -28.38 -12.07
C MET A 480 -1.72 -28.81 -10.67
N GLN A 481 -1.82 -27.83 -9.76
CA GLN A 481 -2.29 -28.03 -8.40
C GLN A 481 -3.64 -27.34 -8.15
N THR A 482 -4.40 -27.84 -7.18
CA THR A 482 -5.61 -27.16 -6.73
C THR A 482 -5.28 -25.76 -6.17
N PRO A 483 -6.07 -24.73 -6.52
CA PRO A 483 -7.39 -24.76 -7.15
C PRO A 483 -7.40 -24.57 -8.68
N ASN A 484 -6.26 -24.59 -9.37
CA ASN A 484 -6.17 -24.28 -10.80
C ASN A 484 -6.79 -25.39 -11.66
N TYR A 485 -7.50 -25.01 -12.72
CA TYR A 485 -8.05 -25.89 -13.75
C TYR A 485 -8.31 -25.09 -15.03
N ILE A 486 -8.38 -25.77 -16.17
CA ILE A 486 -8.63 -25.15 -17.47
C ILE A 486 -9.73 -25.94 -18.19
N ILE A 487 -10.70 -25.24 -18.78
CA ILE A 487 -11.75 -25.84 -19.60
C ILE A 487 -11.74 -25.14 -20.96
N HIS A 488 -11.50 -25.91 -22.02
CA HIS A 488 -11.50 -25.44 -23.40
C HIS A 488 -12.61 -26.11 -24.20
N ARG A 489 -13.34 -25.29 -24.97
CA ARG A 489 -14.39 -25.75 -25.87
C ARG A 489 -13.87 -25.77 -27.30
N ILE A 490 -14.04 -26.89 -27.98
CA ILE A 490 -13.65 -27.07 -29.38
C ILE A 490 -14.88 -26.99 -30.28
N ARG A 491 -14.83 -26.14 -31.30
CA ARG A 491 -15.97 -25.93 -32.21
C ARG A 491 -15.97 -26.96 -33.34
N LYS A 492 -17.13 -27.19 -33.96
CA LYS A 492 -17.21 -28.08 -35.14
C LYS A 492 -16.35 -27.51 -36.27
N GLY A 493 -15.41 -28.31 -36.76
CA GLY A 493 -14.45 -27.93 -37.82
C GLY A 493 -13.02 -27.72 -37.30
N GLU A 494 -12.84 -27.42 -36.02
CA GLU A 494 -11.54 -27.37 -35.35
C GLU A 494 -11.25 -28.76 -34.78
N LYS A 495 -10.51 -29.62 -35.48
CA LYS A 495 -10.10 -30.93 -34.93
C LYS A 495 -8.62 -30.91 -34.58
N ALA A 496 -8.31 -31.00 -33.29
CA ALA A 496 -6.99 -31.43 -32.84
C ALA A 496 -7.01 -32.95 -32.67
N SER A 497 -6.71 -33.72 -33.72
CA SER A 497 -6.55 -35.18 -33.60
C SER A 497 -5.25 -35.51 -32.88
N ARG A 498 -5.20 -35.31 -31.56
CA ARG A 498 -4.08 -35.70 -30.69
C ARG A 498 -4.55 -36.59 -29.53
N PRO A 499 -3.66 -37.44 -28.99
CA PRO A 499 -3.98 -38.20 -27.80
C PRO A 499 -4.23 -37.27 -26.60
N SER A 500 -5.10 -37.69 -25.69
CA SER A 500 -5.56 -36.87 -24.56
C SER A 500 -4.42 -36.35 -23.68
N TYR A 501 -3.38 -37.15 -23.45
CA TYR A 501 -2.24 -36.77 -22.61
C TYR A 501 -1.31 -35.70 -23.22
N LEU A 502 -1.42 -35.40 -24.53
CA LEU A 502 -0.66 -34.30 -25.17
C LEU A 502 -1.48 -33.01 -25.27
N LEU A 503 -2.73 -33.00 -24.81
CA LEU A 503 -3.58 -31.81 -24.85
C LEU A 503 -3.05 -30.66 -23.96
N PRO A 504 -2.49 -30.88 -22.74
CA PRO A 504 -1.98 -29.78 -21.92
C PRO A 504 -0.91 -28.94 -22.65
N GLN A 505 0.04 -29.61 -23.31
CA GLN A 505 1.12 -28.95 -24.07
C GLN A 505 0.60 -28.11 -25.24
N LEU A 506 -0.50 -28.51 -25.86
CA LEU A 506 -1.14 -27.74 -26.93
C LEU A 506 -1.72 -26.43 -26.40
N HIS A 507 -2.51 -26.52 -25.33
CA HIS A 507 -3.19 -25.36 -24.77
C HIS A 507 -2.22 -24.40 -24.08
N GLU A 508 -1.10 -24.88 -23.54
CA GLU A 508 -0.03 -24.02 -23.04
C GLU A 508 0.57 -23.13 -24.14
N ILE A 509 0.74 -23.66 -25.36
CA ILE A 509 1.27 -22.92 -26.51
C ILE A 509 0.24 -21.90 -27.01
N ASP A 510 -1.05 -22.28 -27.04
CA ASP A 510 -2.13 -21.38 -27.47
C ASP A 510 -2.31 -20.21 -26.48
N ILE A 511 -2.24 -20.47 -25.17
CA ILE A 511 -2.29 -19.43 -24.13
C ILE A 511 -1.08 -18.48 -24.25
N ALA A 512 0.12 -19.01 -24.46
CA ALA A 512 1.33 -18.19 -24.63
C ALA A 512 1.25 -17.28 -25.88
N ASN A 513 0.64 -17.77 -26.97
CA ASN A 513 0.45 -16.99 -28.18
C ASN A 513 -0.64 -15.91 -28.03
N GLU A 514 -1.71 -16.19 -27.28
CA GLU A 514 -2.74 -15.20 -26.95
C GLU A 514 -2.21 -14.07 -26.06
N GLU A 515 -1.42 -14.40 -25.02
CA GLU A 515 -0.79 -13.39 -24.15
C GLU A 515 0.19 -12.50 -24.92
N HIS A 516 0.96 -13.06 -25.86
CA HIS A 516 1.90 -12.29 -26.68
C HIS A 516 1.18 -11.33 -27.65
N ASN A 517 0.02 -11.73 -28.19
CA ASN A 517 -0.80 -10.87 -29.04
C ASN A 517 -1.51 -9.77 -28.24
N TYR A 518 -2.00 -10.08 -27.02
CA TYR A 518 -2.62 -9.09 -26.14
C TYR A 518 -1.64 -8.00 -25.68
N ASN A 519 -0.37 -8.37 -25.46
CA ASN A 519 0.68 -7.43 -25.11
C ASN A 519 1.12 -6.55 -26.29
N LYS A 520 1.10 -7.07 -27.53
CA LYS A 520 1.31 -6.27 -28.75
C LYS A 520 0.18 -5.28 -29.00
N GLU A 521 -1.08 -5.67 -28.83
CA GLU A 521 -2.21 -4.74 -29.00
C GLU A 521 -2.19 -3.60 -27.98
N LYS A 522 -1.78 -3.86 -26.73
CA LYS A 522 -1.53 -2.80 -25.74
C LYS A 522 -0.41 -1.83 -26.18
N GLN A 523 0.68 -2.33 -26.77
CA GLN A 523 1.74 -1.47 -27.33
C GLN A 523 1.22 -0.61 -28.50
N TYR A 524 0.45 -1.18 -29.43
CA TYR A 524 -0.10 -0.43 -30.57
C TYR A 524 -1.17 0.61 -30.18
N THR A 525 -1.94 0.39 -29.11
CA THR A 525 -2.87 1.40 -28.57
C THR A 525 -2.17 2.57 -27.86
N HIS A 526 -0.92 2.39 -27.40
CA HIS A 526 -0.13 3.48 -26.82
C HIS A 526 0.57 4.34 -27.88
N GLU A 527 0.84 3.83 -29.08
CA GLU A 527 1.50 4.58 -30.16
C GLU A 527 0.52 5.39 -31.04
N THR A 528 -0.77 5.05 -31.08
CA THR A 528 -1.74 5.73 -31.97
C THR A 528 -2.40 6.98 -31.39
N THR A 529 -2.07 7.41 -30.18
CA THR A 529 -2.54 8.70 -29.63
C THR A 529 -1.55 9.86 -29.81
N THR A 530 -0.43 9.65 -30.52
CA THR A 530 0.58 10.69 -30.79
C THR A 530 0.94 10.83 -32.28
N SER A 531 -0.04 10.99 -33.17
CA SER A 531 0.20 11.69 -34.44
C SER A 531 -1.10 12.00 -35.18
N SER A 532 -1.62 13.20 -35.00
CA SER A 532 -2.59 13.78 -35.94
C SER A 532 -2.11 15.17 -36.34
N GLN A 533 -1.28 15.23 -37.37
CA GLN A 533 -1.26 16.35 -38.31
C GLN A 533 -0.57 15.99 -39.65
N ASN A 534 -1.37 16.13 -40.71
CA ASN A 534 -1.06 16.48 -42.10
C ASN A 534 -0.14 15.60 -42.96
N ILE A 535 -0.74 14.81 -43.87
CA ILE A 535 -0.22 14.62 -45.24
C ILE A 535 -1.39 14.58 -46.24
N HIS A 536 -1.41 15.56 -47.16
CA HIS A 536 -2.12 15.54 -48.43
C HIS A 536 -1.42 14.59 -49.42
N ILE A 537 -2.15 13.80 -50.23
CA ILE A 537 -1.85 13.37 -51.63
C ILE A 537 -3.06 12.51 -52.09
N ARG A 538 -3.89 13.00 -53.04
CA ARG A 538 -3.89 12.70 -54.49
C ARG A 538 -4.31 11.26 -54.88
N SER A 539 -5.54 11.18 -55.40
CA SER A 539 -6.14 10.22 -56.35
C SER A 539 -5.29 9.05 -56.90
N ASN A 540 -5.74 7.80 -56.71
CA ASN A 540 -6.36 6.95 -57.76
C ASN A 540 -6.49 5.46 -57.36
N LYS A 541 -7.58 4.84 -57.87
CA LYS A 541 -7.87 3.40 -58.06
C LYS A 541 -8.36 2.55 -56.87
N THR A 542 -9.68 2.60 -56.70
CA THR A 542 -10.63 1.47 -56.63
C THR A 542 -10.08 0.03 -56.73
N ILE A 543 -10.44 -0.85 -55.76
CA ILE A 543 -11.38 -2.00 -55.91
C ILE A 543 -11.50 -2.80 -54.59
N SER A 544 -12.76 -2.97 -54.15
CA SER A 544 -13.35 -3.93 -53.18
C SER A 544 -12.80 -4.03 -51.75
N ILE A 545 -13.55 -3.51 -50.76
CA ILE A 545 -13.87 -4.11 -49.43
C ILE A 545 -15.12 -3.41 -48.80
N THR A 546 -16.02 -2.81 -49.58
CA THR A 546 -17.18 -2.06 -49.06
C THR A 546 -18.45 -2.91 -48.87
N LYS A 547 -18.33 -4.10 -48.27
CA LYS A 547 -19.51 -4.88 -47.82
C LYS A 547 -19.44 -5.46 -46.40
N LYS A 548 -18.40 -5.16 -45.61
CA LYS A 548 -18.28 -5.70 -44.23
C LYS A 548 -18.32 -4.66 -43.10
N ILE A 549 -18.39 -3.36 -43.41
CA ILE A 549 -18.32 -2.29 -42.40
C ILE A 549 -19.70 -1.66 -42.09
N ILE A 550 -20.71 -1.86 -42.93
CA ILE A 550 -22.06 -1.28 -42.69
C ILE A 550 -22.94 -2.15 -41.76
N PHE A 551 -22.52 -3.37 -41.40
CA PHE A 551 -23.33 -4.23 -40.52
C PHE A 551 -23.01 -4.08 -39.02
N ASN A 552 -21.84 -3.53 -38.67
CA ASN A 552 -21.43 -3.40 -37.25
C ASN A 552 -21.77 -2.05 -36.58
N THR A 553 -22.26 -1.07 -37.33
CA THR A 553 -22.68 0.23 -36.76
C THR A 553 -24.18 0.27 -36.43
N ILE A 554 -24.97 -0.74 -36.82
CA ILE A 554 -26.43 -0.79 -36.58
C ILE A 554 -26.79 -1.67 -35.36
N LEU A 555 -25.87 -2.46 -34.82
CA LEU A 555 -26.13 -3.27 -33.62
C LEU A 555 -25.67 -2.66 -32.29
N TYR A 556 -24.91 -1.57 -32.31
CA TYR A 556 -24.44 -0.91 -31.07
C TYR A 556 -25.37 0.20 -30.54
N THR A 557 -26.48 0.48 -31.23
CA THR A 557 -27.48 1.48 -30.81
C THR A 557 -28.76 0.87 -30.22
N THR A 558 -28.81 -0.43 -29.94
CA THR A 558 -30.02 -1.09 -29.40
C THR A 558 -29.84 -1.77 -28.03
N PHE A 559 -28.72 -1.55 -27.32
CA PHE A 559 -28.49 -2.16 -26.01
C PHE A 559 -28.14 -1.18 -24.87
N LEU A 560 -28.73 0.01 -24.90
CA LEU A 560 -28.89 0.88 -23.74
C LEU A 560 -30.33 1.37 -23.74
N ASP A 561 -31.20 0.76 -22.93
CA ASP A 561 -32.36 1.43 -22.32
C ASP A 561 -33.24 0.45 -21.51
N LYS A 562 -32.93 0.31 -20.22
CA LYS A 562 -33.94 -0.06 -19.20
C LYS A 562 -34.03 0.97 -18.07
N ASN A 563 -32.97 1.74 -17.80
CA ASN A 563 -32.99 2.79 -16.78
C ASN A 563 -33.57 4.12 -17.29
N THR A 564 -33.51 4.39 -18.59
CA THR A 564 -33.97 5.64 -19.21
C THR A 564 -35.49 5.68 -19.33
N ILE A 565 -36.14 4.53 -19.60
CA ILE A 565 -37.60 4.38 -19.59
C ILE A 565 -38.17 4.53 -18.17
N TYR A 566 -37.43 4.09 -17.14
CA TYR A 566 -37.84 4.25 -15.74
C TYR A 566 -37.80 5.72 -15.30
N PHE A 567 -36.74 6.45 -15.69
CA PHE A 567 -36.63 7.89 -15.42
C PHE A 567 -37.68 8.72 -16.18
N TYR A 568 -37.96 8.38 -17.44
CA TYR A 568 -38.98 9.08 -18.22
C TYR A 568 -40.39 8.86 -17.65
N ASN A 569 -40.70 7.65 -17.17
CA ASN A 569 -41.99 7.36 -16.53
C ASN A 569 -42.15 8.05 -15.17
N ILE A 570 -41.08 8.20 -14.38
CA ILE A 570 -41.11 8.96 -13.12
C ILE A 570 -41.29 10.46 -13.40
N LEU A 571 -40.56 11.01 -14.37
CA LEU A 571 -40.65 12.42 -14.74
C LEU A 571 -42.04 12.76 -15.32
N HIS A 572 -42.59 11.87 -16.17
CA HIS A 572 -43.94 12.04 -16.72
C HIS A 572 -45.03 11.94 -15.64
N ARG A 573 -44.89 11.02 -14.66
CA ARG A 573 -45.82 10.97 -13.51
C ARG A 573 -45.71 12.19 -12.61
N LEU A 574 -44.52 12.75 -12.40
CA LEU A 574 -44.31 13.99 -11.65
C LEU A 574 -44.93 15.20 -12.35
N ILE A 575 -44.78 15.31 -13.67
CA ILE A 575 -45.38 16.38 -14.48
C ILE A 575 -46.91 16.30 -14.49
N ILE A 576 -47.48 15.09 -14.57
CA ILE A 576 -48.93 14.90 -14.45
C ILE A 576 -49.43 15.28 -13.05
N LYS A 577 -48.71 14.88 -11.98
CA LYS A 577 -49.07 15.25 -10.61
C LYS A 577 -49.03 16.77 -10.41
N LEU A 578 -47.99 17.43 -10.90
CA LEU A 578 -47.84 18.89 -10.87
C LEU A 578 -48.97 19.59 -11.62
N LYS A 579 -49.33 19.14 -12.83
CA LYS A 579 -50.47 19.67 -13.58
C LYS A 579 -51.80 19.47 -12.85
N TYR A 580 -52.00 18.34 -12.17
CA TYR A 580 -53.22 18.08 -11.40
C TYR A 580 -53.31 18.97 -10.14
N THR A 581 -52.21 19.18 -9.43
CA THR A 581 -52.17 20.14 -8.30
C THR A 581 -52.39 21.58 -8.74
N LEU A 582 -51.80 22.00 -9.87
CA LEU A 582 -52.03 23.34 -10.45
C LEU A 582 -53.49 23.52 -10.91
N PHE A 583 -54.09 22.47 -11.48
CA PHE A 583 -55.51 22.48 -11.86
C PHE A 583 -56.44 22.57 -10.64
N MET A 584 -56.17 21.82 -9.56
CA MET A 584 -56.94 21.89 -8.32
C MET A 584 -56.77 23.24 -7.60
N LEU A 585 -55.58 23.83 -7.61
CA LEU A 585 -55.34 25.19 -7.10
C LEU A 585 -56.09 26.25 -7.91
N SER A 586 -56.20 26.08 -9.25
CA SER A 586 -56.96 27.00 -10.11
C SER A 586 -58.48 26.92 -9.92
N LYS A 587 -59.01 25.80 -9.42
CA LYS A 587 -60.43 25.64 -9.07
C LYS A 587 -60.78 26.11 -7.66
N SER A 588 -59.79 26.31 -6.78
CA SER A 588 -60.00 26.87 -5.43
C SER A 588 -59.97 28.41 -5.40
N LEU A 589 -59.69 29.05 -6.53
CA LEU A 589 -59.58 30.52 -6.69
C LEU A 589 -60.66 31.10 -7.62
N LYS A 590 -61.80 30.40 -7.74
CA LYS A 590 -63.03 30.92 -8.36
C LYS A 590 -64.23 30.69 -7.46
#